data_AF-D1VXI8-F1
#
_entry.id   AF-D1VXI8-F1
#
_cell.length_a   1.000
_cell.length_b   1.000
_cell.length_c   1.000
_cell.angle_alpha   90.00
_cell.angle_beta   90.00
_cell.angle_gamma   90.00
#
_symmetry.space_group_name_H-M   'P 1'
#
loop_
_entity.id
_entity.type
_entity.pdbx_description
1 polymer ?
#
loop_
_entity_poly.entity_id
_entity_poly.type
_entity_poly.pdbx_seq_one_letter_code
_entity_poly.pdbx_strand_id
1 'polypeptide(L)'
;MERLSIKDVPSDMLRQIRNQFESDVQIRQLRIKQNLLQRTGNFAKAMELGKTIESLYEKVIDSYIEETIKESDKFSLEEAGIPVNDIKKVNEYAVTMFMACDIIQSCIIDINDLLHKTDKDLHYEQFDDIKQISEMVKSKLDFLQNNSTYMNNVFWGDKCDDMYSMMLNKAKAIIRKRNNDKSWNVEFDKMKGE
;
A
#
# COMPACT_ATOMS: atom_id res chain seq x y z
N MET A 1 24.50 -10.59 10.11
CA MET A 1 23.11 -10.10 10.08
C MET A 1 22.23 -11.18 10.68
N GLU A 2 21.39 -10.84 11.66
CA GLU A 2 20.34 -11.76 12.13
C GLU A 2 19.38 -12.04 10.97
N ARG A 3 18.97 -13.30 10.82
CA ARG A 3 18.02 -13.70 9.79
C ARG A 3 16.65 -13.09 10.12
N LEU A 4 16.14 -12.26 9.20
CA LEU A 4 14.78 -11.74 9.22
C LEU A 4 13.77 -12.89 9.44
N SER A 5 12.83 -12.68 10.35
CA SER A 5 11.77 -13.63 10.71
C SER A 5 10.38 -13.03 10.45
N ILE A 6 9.34 -13.87 10.47
CA ILE A 6 7.94 -13.44 10.31
C ILE A 6 7.55 -12.31 11.29
N LYS A 7 8.20 -12.26 12.47
CA LYS A 7 7.93 -11.25 13.49
C LYS A 7 8.43 -9.86 13.11
N ASP A 8 9.33 -9.79 12.14
CA ASP A 8 9.97 -8.56 11.68
C ASP A 8 9.23 -7.96 10.47
N VAL A 9 8.21 -8.64 9.96
CA VAL A 9 7.31 -8.14 8.92
C VAL A 9 6.20 -7.31 9.58
N PRO A 10 6.05 -6.01 9.22
CA PRO A 10 4.94 -5.18 9.63
C PRO A 10 3.58 -5.88 9.55
N SER A 11 2.78 -5.77 10.60
CA SER A 11 1.47 -6.44 10.74
C SER A 11 0.49 -6.07 9.62
N ASP A 12 0.56 -4.83 9.12
CA ASP A 12 -0.26 -4.37 7.99
C ASP A 12 0.12 -5.08 6.68
N MET A 13 1.40 -5.37 6.44
CA MET A 13 1.82 -6.20 5.30
C MET A 13 1.35 -7.64 5.45
N LEU A 14 1.47 -8.23 6.65
CA LEU A 14 0.92 -9.56 6.90
C LEU A 14 -0.59 -9.59 6.64
N ARG A 15 -1.33 -8.54 7.02
CA ARG A 15 -2.77 -8.42 6.72
C ARG A 15 -3.03 -8.36 5.21
N GLN A 16 -2.23 -7.62 4.45
CA GLN A 16 -2.41 -7.52 3.00
C GLN A 16 -2.05 -8.81 2.26
N ILE A 17 -0.95 -9.46 2.63
CA ILE A 17 -0.58 -10.78 2.10
C ILE A 17 -1.69 -11.78 2.42
N ARG A 18 -2.27 -11.71 3.62
CA ARG A 18 -3.44 -12.52 3.99
C ARG A 18 -4.64 -12.23 3.09
N ASN A 19 -4.96 -10.97 2.84
CA ASN A 19 -6.09 -10.59 1.99
C ASN A 19 -5.90 -11.09 0.56
N GLN A 20 -4.70 -10.97 0.00
CA GLN A 20 -4.37 -11.49 -1.32
C GLN A 20 -4.45 -13.02 -1.35
N PHE A 21 -3.88 -13.70 -0.35
CA PHE A 21 -3.95 -15.14 -0.20
C PHE A 21 -5.40 -15.65 -0.13
N GLU A 22 -6.25 -15.03 0.68
CA GLU A 22 -7.68 -15.41 0.80
C GLU A 22 -8.50 -14.96 -0.42
N SER A 23 -7.95 -14.12 -1.30
CA SER A 23 -8.57 -13.74 -2.57
C SER A 23 -8.34 -14.75 -3.70
N ASP A 24 -7.33 -15.62 -3.56
CA ASP A 24 -7.01 -16.65 -4.52
C ASP A 24 -8.16 -17.65 -4.71
N VAL A 25 -8.45 -18.00 -5.97
CA VAL A 25 -9.60 -18.83 -6.33
C VAL A 25 -9.49 -20.22 -5.72
N GLN A 26 -8.29 -20.80 -5.66
CA GLN A 26 -8.07 -22.13 -5.09
C GLN A 26 -8.20 -22.09 -3.56
N ILE A 27 -7.66 -21.05 -2.91
CA ILE A 27 -7.81 -20.87 -1.46
C ILE A 27 -9.27 -20.67 -1.06
N ARG A 28 -10.02 -19.85 -1.80
CA ARG A 28 -11.47 -19.68 -1.59
C ARG A 28 -12.23 -21.01 -1.70
N GLN A 29 -11.91 -21.82 -2.70
CA GLN A 29 -12.53 -23.15 -2.85
C GLN A 29 -12.20 -24.08 -1.67
N LEU A 30 -10.97 -24.04 -1.16
CA LEU A 30 -10.57 -24.80 0.03
C LEU A 30 -11.32 -24.33 1.28
N ARG A 31 -11.51 -23.01 1.47
CA ARG A 31 -12.31 -22.43 2.56
C ARG A 31 -13.79 -22.83 2.47
N ILE A 32 -14.38 -22.81 1.28
CA ILE A 32 -15.75 -23.27 1.06
C ILE A 32 -15.88 -24.75 1.44
N LYS A 33 -14.93 -25.58 1.01
CA LYS A 33 -14.89 -27.02 1.35
C LYS A 33 -14.70 -27.25 2.85
N GLN A 34 -13.87 -26.45 3.52
CA GLN A 34 -13.69 -26.48 4.97
C GLN A 34 -15.01 -26.18 5.70
N ASN A 35 -15.71 -25.13 5.30
CA ASN A 35 -17.00 -24.75 5.87
C ASN A 35 -18.07 -25.82 5.65
N LEU A 36 -18.09 -26.46 4.48
CA LEU A 36 -19.00 -27.56 4.19
C LEU A 36 -18.73 -28.78 5.10
N LEU A 37 -17.47 -29.12 5.33
CA LEU A 37 -17.06 -30.20 6.24
C LEU A 37 -17.45 -29.91 7.69
N GLN A 38 -17.35 -28.64 8.15
CA GLN A 38 -17.83 -28.25 9.48
C GLN A 38 -19.35 -28.38 9.60
N ARG A 39 -20.10 -27.88 8.60
CA ARG A 39 -21.57 -27.93 8.60
C ARG A 39 -22.13 -29.35 8.56
N THR A 40 -21.39 -30.28 7.95
CA THR A 40 -21.77 -31.70 7.86
C THR A 40 -21.28 -32.53 9.05
N GLY A 41 -20.74 -31.89 10.09
CA GLY A 41 -20.28 -32.56 11.31
C GLY A 41 -18.93 -33.28 11.19
N ASN A 42 -18.23 -33.12 10.06
CA ASN A 42 -16.94 -33.75 9.82
C ASN A 42 -15.77 -32.87 10.30
N PHE A 43 -15.77 -32.59 11.60
CA PHE A 43 -14.86 -31.61 12.22
C PHE A 43 -13.39 -31.99 12.10
N ALA A 44 -13.04 -33.29 12.15
CA ALA A 44 -11.66 -33.74 12.01
C ALA A 44 -11.07 -33.38 10.63
N LYS A 45 -11.81 -33.67 9.56
CA LYS A 45 -11.39 -33.33 8.19
C LYS A 45 -11.41 -31.82 7.93
N ALA A 46 -12.35 -31.09 8.53
CA ALA A 46 -12.36 -29.63 8.47
C ALA A 46 -11.14 -29.01 9.15
N MET A 47 -10.69 -29.59 10.28
CA MET A 47 -9.51 -29.15 11.00
C MET A 47 -8.23 -29.44 10.23
N GLU A 48 -8.11 -30.64 9.63
CA GLU A 48 -6.99 -30.98 8.74
C GLU A 48 -6.90 -30.03 7.55
N LEU A 49 -8.03 -29.77 6.89
CA LEU A 49 -8.07 -28.85 5.77
C LEU A 49 -7.71 -27.41 6.18
N GLY A 50 -8.14 -26.99 7.39
CA GLY A 50 -7.72 -25.72 7.99
C GLY A 50 -6.22 -25.64 8.19
N LYS A 51 -5.60 -26.69 8.77
CA LYS A 51 -4.14 -26.76 8.93
C LYS A 51 -3.41 -26.72 7.59
N THR A 52 -3.95 -27.35 6.55
CA THR A 52 -3.36 -27.28 5.20
C THR A 52 -3.40 -25.86 4.65
N ILE A 53 -4.52 -25.15 4.80
CA ILE A 53 -4.65 -23.75 4.35
C ILE A 53 -3.65 -22.85 5.10
N GLU A 54 -3.52 -22.99 6.42
CA GLU A 54 -2.57 -22.19 7.20
C GLU A 54 -1.11 -22.54 6.83
N SER A 55 -0.78 -23.80 6.57
CA SER A 55 0.56 -24.19 6.11
C SER A 55 0.89 -23.62 4.72
N LEU A 56 -0.11 -23.49 3.83
CA LEU A 56 0.07 -22.81 2.54
C LEU A 56 0.32 -21.31 2.74
N TYR A 57 -0.38 -20.68 3.68
CA TYR A 57 -0.18 -19.28 4.03
C TYR A 57 1.22 -19.03 4.61
N GLU A 58 1.69 -19.88 5.52
CA GLU A 58 3.06 -19.83 6.06
C GLU A 58 4.10 -19.90 4.95
N LYS A 59 3.93 -20.80 3.96
CA LYS A 59 4.85 -20.89 2.81
C LYS A 59 4.86 -19.64 1.94
N VAL A 60 3.72 -18.98 1.77
CA VAL A 60 3.65 -17.70 1.02
C VAL A 60 4.41 -16.62 1.78
N ILE A 61 4.26 -16.55 3.10
CA ILE A 61 5.03 -15.63 3.94
C ILE A 61 6.53 -15.95 3.84
N ASP A 62 6.92 -17.22 3.98
CA ASP A 62 8.33 -17.63 3.91
C ASP A 62 8.94 -17.28 2.55
N SER A 63 8.22 -17.52 1.45
CA SER A 63 8.66 -17.15 0.10
C SER A 63 8.84 -15.64 -0.05
N TYR A 64 7.90 -14.85 0.48
CA TYR A 64 7.97 -13.40 0.45
C TYR A 64 9.15 -12.86 1.27
N ILE A 65 9.37 -13.42 2.46
CA ILE A 65 10.52 -13.08 3.31
C ILE A 65 11.82 -13.48 2.62
N GLU A 66 11.91 -14.67 2.04
CA GLU A 66 13.09 -15.09 1.29
C GLU A 66 13.37 -14.22 0.07
N GLU A 67 12.35 -13.81 -0.68
CA GLU A 67 12.50 -12.87 -1.81
C GLU A 67 12.95 -11.50 -1.32
N THR A 68 12.37 -11.01 -0.24
CA THR A 68 12.73 -9.71 0.35
C THR A 68 14.15 -9.73 0.93
N ILE A 69 14.56 -10.81 1.58
CA ILE A 69 15.95 -11.02 2.05
C ILE A 69 16.89 -11.12 0.85
N LYS A 70 16.54 -11.86 -0.21
CA LYS A 70 17.36 -11.93 -1.43
C LYS A 70 17.45 -10.58 -2.13
N GLU A 71 16.41 -9.75 -2.08
CA GLU A 71 16.41 -8.37 -2.55
C GLU A 71 17.30 -7.49 -1.65
N SER A 72 17.22 -7.62 -0.32
CA SER A 72 18.04 -6.81 0.60
C SER A 72 19.53 -7.19 0.58
N ASP A 73 19.84 -8.49 0.54
CA ASP A 73 21.21 -9.03 0.48
C ASP A 73 21.89 -8.73 -0.87
N LYS A 74 21.13 -8.38 -1.92
CA LYS A 74 21.67 -8.00 -3.23
C LYS A 74 21.78 -6.49 -3.46
N PHE A 75 21.20 -5.66 -2.60
CA PHE A 75 21.00 -4.25 -2.91
C PHE A 75 21.67 -3.30 -1.92
N SER A 76 22.99 -3.42 -1.82
CA SER A 76 23.82 -2.28 -1.42
C SER A 76 24.10 -1.44 -2.67
N LEU A 77 23.52 -0.23 -2.74
CA LEU A 77 23.80 0.74 -3.80
C LEU A 77 25.31 1.08 -3.87
N GLU A 78 26.01 0.94 -2.75
CA GLU A 78 27.44 1.17 -2.60
C GLU A 78 28.26 0.00 -3.21
N GLU A 79 27.83 -1.25 -3.00
CA GLU A 79 28.44 -2.44 -3.62
C GLU A 79 28.16 -2.51 -5.12
N ALA A 80 27.07 -1.90 -5.58
CA ALA A 80 26.72 -1.77 -7.00
C ALA A 80 27.57 -0.69 -7.74
N GLY A 81 28.47 0.01 -7.04
CA GLY A 81 29.35 1.02 -7.63
C GLY A 81 28.64 2.32 -8.01
N ILE A 82 27.46 2.59 -7.45
CA ILE A 82 26.70 3.81 -7.75
C ILE A 82 27.38 5.01 -7.08
N PRO A 83 27.58 6.12 -7.81
CA PRO A 83 28.15 7.33 -7.21
C PRO A 83 27.31 7.83 -6.03
N VAL A 84 27.98 8.28 -4.96
CA VAL A 84 27.32 8.79 -3.74
C VAL A 84 26.27 9.89 -4.02
N ASN A 85 26.50 10.73 -5.03
CA ASN A 85 25.54 11.76 -5.43
C ASN A 85 24.24 11.18 -6.03
N ASP A 86 24.33 10.05 -6.72
CA ASP A 86 23.16 9.38 -7.29
C ASP A 86 22.41 8.60 -6.21
N ILE A 87 23.11 8.04 -5.22
CA ILE A 87 22.49 7.45 -4.02
C ILE A 87 21.65 8.50 -3.28
N LYS A 88 22.16 9.73 -3.13
CA LYS A 88 21.40 10.84 -2.53
C LYS A 88 20.12 11.15 -3.31
N LYS A 89 20.19 11.18 -4.64
CA LYS A 89 19.01 11.40 -5.49
C LYS A 89 18.00 10.26 -5.41
N VAL A 90 18.46 9.01 -5.35
CA VAL A 90 17.59 7.84 -5.14
C VAL A 90 16.82 7.99 -3.84
N ASN A 91 17.49 8.44 -2.77
CA ASN A 91 16.83 8.72 -1.49
C ASN A 91 15.81 9.86 -1.60
N GLU A 92 16.15 10.96 -2.26
CA GLU A 92 15.20 12.07 -2.51
C GLU A 92 13.94 11.58 -3.25
N TYR A 93 14.10 10.72 -4.25
CA TYR A 93 12.97 10.14 -4.98
C TYR A 93 12.17 9.15 -4.15
N ALA A 94 12.83 8.30 -3.35
CA ALA A 94 12.14 7.37 -2.46
C ALA A 94 11.28 8.09 -1.42
N VAL A 95 11.84 9.15 -0.83
CA VAL A 95 11.12 10.04 0.08
C VAL A 95 9.95 10.71 -0.63
N THR A 96 10.14 11.19 -1.86
CA THR A 96 9.06 11.80 -2.65
C THR A 96 7.93 10.80 -2.91
N MET A 97 8.26 9.55 -3.24
CA MET A 97 7.26 8.49 -3.43
C MET A 97 6.49 8.20 -2.13
N PHE A 98 7.16 8.22 -0.99
CA PHE A 98 6.51 8.07 0.32
C PHE A 98 5.50 9.21 0.57
N MET A 99 5.93 10.46 0.41
CA MET A 99 5.08 11.63 0.58
C MET A 99 3.87 11.60 -0.34
N ALA A 100 4.04 11.15 -1.60
CA ALA A 100 2.94 11.01 -2.54
C ALA A 100 1.90 9.97 -2.09
N CYS A 101 2.35 8.81 -1.58
CA CYS A 101 1.46 7.78 -1.05
C CYS A 101 0.67 8.30 0.16
N ASP A 102 1.33 9.04 1.05
CA ASP A 102 0.70 9.62 2.24
C ASP A 102 -0.37 10.65 1.87
N ILE A 103 -0.07 11.54 0.91
CA ILE A 103 -1.04 12.51 0.37
C ILE A 103 -2.27 11.82 -0.23
N ILE A 104 -2.07 10.73 -0.97
CA ILE A 104 -3.18 9.95 -1.56
C ILE A 104 -4.06 9.37 -0.45
N GLN A 105 -3.46 8.78 0.59
CA GLN A 105 -4.20 8.24 1.73
C GLN A 105 -4.98 9.33 2.46
N SER A 106 -4.36 10.47 2.75
CA SER A 106 -5.01 11.61 3.42
C SER A 106 -6.20 12.14 2.61
N CYS A 107 -6.09 12.23 1.28
CA CYS A 107 -7.21 12.57 0.42
C CYS A 107 -8.38 11.58 0.56
N ILE A 108 -8.09 10.28 0.55
CA ILE A 108 -9.14 9.25 0.66
C ILE A 108 -9.80 9.28 2.04
N ILE A 109 -9.03 9.50 3.11
CA ILE A 109 -9.56 9.67 4.47
C ILE A 109 -10.48 10.91 4.52
N ASP A 110 -10.02 12.05 4.04
CA ASP A 110 -10.81 13.29 4.04
C ASP A 110 -12.11 13.17 3.22
N ILE A 111 -12.09 12.45 2.09
CA ILE A 111 -13.29 12.19 1.29
C ILE A 111 -14.27 11.31 2.07
N ASN A 112 -13.79 10.23 2.69
CA ASN A 112 -14.64 9.37 3.52
C ASN A 112 -15.22 10.12 4.72
N ASP A 113 -14.43 10.97 5.38
CA ASP A 113 -14.90 11.83 6.48
C ASP A 113 -15.97 12.82 6.02
N LEU A 114 -15.90 13.31 4.78
CA LEU A 114 -16.97 14.12 4.18
C LEU A 114 -18.24 13.31 3.89
N LEU A 115 -18.11 12.08 3.40
CA LEU A 115 -19.25 11.18 3.15
C LEU A 115 -19.94 10.79 4.47
N HIS A 116 -19.16 10.41 5.48
CA HIS A 116 -19.64 10.00 6.81
C HIS A 116 -20.35 11.11 7.59
N LYS A 117 -20.13 12.38 7.25
CA LYS A 117 -20.95 13.50 7.78
C LYS A 117 -22.41 13.43 7.32
N THR A 118 -22.66 12.82 6.16
CA THR A 118 -23.99 12.67 5.58
C THR A 118 -24.59 11.31 5.93
N ASP A 119 -23.81 10.24 5.76
CA ASP A 119 -24.20 8.86 6.09
C ASP A 119 -22.95 8.03 6.41
N LYS A 120 -22.98 7.33 7.55
CA LYS A 120 -21.84 6.56 8.06
C LYS A 120 -21.54 5.31 7.25
N ASP A 121 -22.49 4.84 6.43
CA ASP A 121 -22.31 3.64 5.62
C ASP A 121 -21.78 3.95 4.20
N LEU A 122 -21.56 5.24 3.88
CA LEU A 122 -21.01 5.65 2.58
C LEU A 122 -19.48 5.58 2.58
N HIS A 123 -18.93 4.79 1.66
CA HIS A 123 -17.49 4.68 1.44
C HIS A 123 -17.10 5.11 0.03
N TYR A 124 -15.93 5.73 -0.06
CA TYR A 124 -15.32 6.14 -1.31
C TYR A 124 -14.47 5.01 -1.91
N GLU A 125 -15.14 4.02 -2.50
CA GLU A 125 -14.53 2.78 -2.99
C GLU A 125 -13.78 2.93 -4.34
N GLN A 126 -13.94 4.07 -5.03
CA GLN A 126 -13.46 4.27 -6.40
C GLN A 126 -11.93 4.19 -6.54
N PHE A 127 -11.19 4.33 -5.43
CA PHE A 127 -9.72 4.25 -5.40
C PHE A 127 -9.19 3.31 -4.31
N ASP A 128 -9.97 2.30 -3.92
CA ASP A 128 -9.54 1.30 -2.92
C ASP A 128 -8.33 0.50 -3.40
N ASP A 129 -8.21 0.26 -4.70
CA ASP A 129 -7.05 -0.36 -5.34
C ASP A 129 -5.78 0.50 -5.18
N ILE A 130 -5.88 1.80 -5.44
CA ILE A 130 -4.78 2.76 -5.27
C ILE A 130 -4.42 2.88 -3.79
N LYS A 131 -5.42 2.89 -2.89
CA LYS A 131 -5.18 2.87 -1.45
C LYS A 131 -4.35 1.64 -1.05
N GLN A 132 -4.75 0.45 -1.48
CA GLN A 132 -4.01 -0.79 -1.20
C GLN A 132 -2.57 -0.72 -1.73
N ILE A 133 -2.37 -0.25 -2.96
CA ILE A 133 -1.03 -0.08 -3.55
C ILE A 133 -0.20 0.93 -2.74
N SER A 134 -0.80 2.05 -2.33
CA SER A 134 -0.11 3.08 -1.52
C SER A 134 0.34 2.54 -0.16
N GLU A 135 -0.50 1.71 0.49
CA GLU A 135 -0.18 1.06 1.76
C GLU A 135 0.95 0.02 1.59
N MET A 136 0.95 -0.72 0.47
CA MET A 136 2.04 -1.65 0.14
C MET A 136 3.37 -0.92 -0.06
N VAL A 137 3.36 0.17 -0.82
CA VAL A 137 4.57 0.99 -1.06
C VAL A 137 5.09 1.57 0.24
N LYS A 138 4.21 2.16 1.07
CA LYS A 138 4.57 2.71 2.39
C LYS A 138 5.21 1.64 3.27
N SER A 139 4.60 0.46 3.34
CA SER A 139 5.11 -0.64 4.15
C SER A 139 6.45 -1.20 3.65
N LYS A 140 6.65 -1.30 2.32
CA LYS A 140 7.94 -1.70 1.74
C LYS A 140 9.01 -0.64 2.01
N LEU A 141 8.68 0.64 1.95
CA LEU A 141 9.59 1.74 2.28
C LEU A 141 9.93 1.79 3.77
N ASP A 142 8.97 1.59 4.67
CA ASP A 142 9.21 1.49 6.12
C ASP A 142 10.11 0.30 6.46
N PHE A 143 9.86 -0.85 5.81
CA PHE A 143 10.72 -2.02 5.93
C PHE A 143 12.14 -1.73 5.46
N LEU A 144 12.30 -1.10 4.30
CA LEU A 144 13.61 -0.69 3.79
C LEU A 144 14.29 0.33 4.70
N GLN A 145 13.56 1.31 5.22
CA GLN A 145 14.11 2.30 6.15
C GLN A 145 14.65 1.67 7.44
N ASN A 146 13.93 0.69 8.00
CA ASN A 146 14.33 0.03 9.24
C ASN A 146 15.50 -0.96 9.04
N ASN A 147 15.68 -1.49 7.83
CA ASN A 147 16.66 -2.55 7.55
C ASN A 147 17.79 -2.12 6.61
N SER A 148 17.75 -0.89 6.09
CA SER A 148 18.78 -0.32 5.21
C SER A 148 19.56 0.79 5.91
N THR A 149 20.89 0.73 5.80
CA THR A 149 21.81 1.76 6.28
C THR A 149 21.66 3.10 5.55
N TYR A 150 21.08 3.13 4.33
CA TYR A 150 21.06 4.34 3.49
C TYR A 150 19.73 5.12 3.52
N MET A 151 18.64 4.56 4.07
CA MET A 151 17.29 5.18 4.10
C MET A 151 16.89 5.77 5.46
N ASN A 152 17.82 5.80 6.42
CA ASN A 152 17.53 6.15 7.80
C ASN A 152 17.31 7.66 8.00
N ASN A 153 16.07 8.14 7.90
CA ASN A 153 15.72 9.54 8.13
C ASN A 153 14.41 9.62 8.92
N VAL A 154 14.41 10.29 10.08
CA VAL A 154 13.35 10.17 11.12
C VAL A 154 12.43 11.40 11.19
N PHE A 155 12.51 12.34 10.24
CA PHE A 155 11.74 13.60 10.30
C PHE A 155 10.78 13.75 9.10
N TRP A 156 9.60 13.10 9.15
CA TRP A 156 8.69 13.06 7.99
C TRP A 156 7.27 13.60 8.23
N GLY A 157 6.64 13.32 9.37
CA GLY A 157 5.21 13.62 9.60
C GLY A 157 4.84 15.09 9.32
N ASP A 158 5.52 16.02 9.98
CA ASP A 158 5.24 17.46 9.85
C ASP A 158 5.44 17.98 8.40
N LYS A 159 6.36 17.38 7.64
CA LYS A 159 6.65 17.81 6.25
C LYS A 159 5.65 17.25 5.24
N CYS A 160 5.08 16.09 5.51
CA CYS A 160 3.98 15.55 4.70
C CYS A 160 2.72 16.40 4.85
N ASP A 161 2.36 16.81 6.07
CA ASP A 161 1.18 17.65 6.34
C ASP A 161 1.27 19.03 5.67
N ASP A 162 2.46 19.65 5.71
CA ASP A 162 2.76 20.89 4.99
C ASP A 162 2.51 20.71 3.47
N MET A 163 3.00 19.61 2.89
CA MET A 163 2.87 19.34 1.46
C MET A 163 1.41 19.03 1.07
N TYR A 164 0.69 18.28 1.90
CA TYR A 164 -0.74 18.01 1.72
C TYR A 164 -1.53 19.32 1.65
N SER A 165 -1.28 20.22 2.59
CA SER A 165 -1.89 21.55 2.64
C SER A 165 -1.56 22.40 1.40
N MET A 166 -0.31 22.36 0.94
CA MET A 166 0.12 23.04 -0.29
C MET A 166 -0.61 22.51 -1.53
N MET A 167 -0.70 21.19 -1.68
CA MET A 167 -1.39 20.53 -2.79
C MET A 167 -2.88 20.87 -2.81
N LEU A 168 -3.55 20.82 -1.65
CA LEU A 168 -4.95 21.23 -1.51
C LEU A 168 -5.17 22.69 -1.92
N ASN A 169 -4.27 23.59 -1.54
CA ASN A 169 -4.37 25.00 -1.91
C ASN A 169 -4.23 25.21 -3.44
N LYS A 170 -3.36 24.44 -4.10
CA LYS A 170 -3.25 24.43 -5.56
C LYS A 170 -4.51 23.90 -6.22
N ALA A 171 -5.06 22.79 -5.72
CA ALA A 171 -6.33 22.24 -6.22
C ALA A 171 -7.48 23.26 -6.09
N LYS A 172 -7.61 23.92 -4.92
CA LYS A 172 -8.59 25.00 -4.72
C LYS A 172 -8.39 26.17 -5.68
N ALA A 173 -7.14 26.54 -5.98
CA ALA A 173 -6.84 27.60 -6.95
C ALA A 173 -7.28 27.21 -8.37
N ILE A 174 -7.04 25.97 -8.79
CA ILE A 174 -7.49 25.43 -10.09
C ILE A 174 -9.02 25.46 -10.17
N ILE A 175 -9.72 24.97 -9.14
CA ILE A 175 -11.18 24.96 -9.08
C ILE A 175 -11.75 26.38 -9.12
N ARG A 176 -11.17 27.32 -8.35
CA ARG A 176 -11.59 28.74 -8.39
C ARG A 176 -11.41 29.35 -9.78
N LYS A 177 -10.28 29.08 -10.44
CA LYS A 177 -10.04 29.55 -11.80
C LYS A 177 -11.07 29.00 -12.77
N ARG A 178 -11.36 27.69 -12.69
CA ARG A 178 -12.43 27.04 -13.47
C ARG A 178 -13.79 27.70 -13.26
N ASN A 179 -14.18 27.95 -12.00
CA ASN A 179 -15.49 28.50 -11.70
C ASN A 179 -15.66 29.97 -12.16
N ASN A 180 -14.55 30.71 -12.25
CA ASN A 180 -14.54 32.10 -12.72
C ASN A 180 -14.48 32.22 -14.25
N ASP A 181 -14.07 31.17 -14.95
CA ASP A 181 -13.94 31.15 -16.40
C ASP A 181 -15.16 30.49 -17.04
N LYS A 182 -16.12 31.31 -17.49
CA LYS A 182 -17.35 30.85 -18.17
C LYS A 182 -17.07 30.15 -19.51
N SER A 183 -15.88 30.30 -20.07
CA SER A 183 -15.43 29.66 -21.32
C SER A 183 -14.66 28.35 -21.10
N TRP A 184 -14.31 28.01 -19.86
CA TRP A 184 -13.50 26.83 -19.55
C TRP A 184 -14.10 25.52 -20.06
N ASN A 185 -15.42 25.35 -19.95
CA ASN A 185 -16.10 24.16 -20.49
C ASN A 185 -15.99 24.10 -22.02
N VAL A 186 -15.99 25.25 -22.72
CA VAL A 186 -15.83 25.30 -24.19
C VAL A 186 -14.42 24.90 -24.61
N GLU A 187 -13.38 25.29 -23.85
CA GLU A 187 -12.00 24.84 -24.10
C GLU A 187 -11.81 23.37 -23.75
N PHE A 188 -12.37 22.91 -22.63
CA PHE A 188 -12.26 21.51 -22.20
C PHE A 188 -13.04 20.55 -23.12
N ASP A 189 -14.21 20.96 -23.60
CA ASP A 189 -14.99 20.20 -24.58
C ASP A 189 -14.34 20.21 -25.97
N LYS A 190 -13.58 21.27 -26.33
CA LYS A 190 -12.70 21.27 -27.50
C LYS A 190 -11.46 20.37 -27.31
N MET A 191 -10.89 20.29 -26.12
CA MET A 191 -9.82 19.34 -25.79
C MET A 191 -10.31 17.89 -25.75
N LYS A 192 -11.61 17.68 -25.52
CA LYS A 192 -12.31 16.39 -25.67
C LYS A 192 -12.81 16.13 -27.10
N GLY A 193 -12.53 17.00 -28.07
CA GLY A 193 -13.04 16.88 -29.44
C GLY A 193 -12.35 15.76 -30.24
N GLU A 194 -13.20 14.90 -30.82
CA GLU A 194 -12.96 13.84 -31.84
C GLU A 194 -12.33 12.51 -31.39
#